data_AF-A0A5K8A3J0-F1
#
_entry.id   AF-A0A5K8A3J0-F1
#
_cell.length_a   1.000
_cell.length_b   1.000
_cell.length_c   1.000
_cell.angle_alpha   90.00
_cell.angle_beta   90.00
_cell.angle_gamma   90.00
#
_symmetry.space_group_name_H-M   'P 1'
#
loop_
_entity.id
_entity.type
_entity.pdbx_description
1 polymer ?
#
loop_
_entity_poly.entity_id
_entity_poly.type
_entity_poly.pdbx_seq_one_letter_code
_entity_poly.pdbx_strand_id
1 'polypeptide(L)' 'MARITVEDCLEKVSNRFKLVHMAAARVRQIREGSEYLVSSPKNEDIVVALREIAAGKVIEQKETEK' A
#
# COMPACT_ATOMS: atom_id res chain seq x y z
N MET A 1 -9.75 -1.59 -15.64
CA MET A 1 -8.63 -0.77 -15.12
C MET A 1 -9.06 -0.28 -13.75
N ALA A 2 -8.42 -0.78 -12.69
CA ALA A 2 -8.81 -0.41 -11.33
C ALA A 2 -8.60 1.10 -11.13
N ARG A 3 -9.70 1.84 -10.93
CA ARG A 3 -9.68 3.25 -10.56
C ARG A 3 -9.30 3.33 -9.09
N ILE A 4 -8.02 3.55 -8.81
CA ILE A 4 -7.49 3.94 -7.49
C ILE A 4 -6.82 5.28 -7.70
N THR A 5 -7.06 6.25 -6.82
CA THR A 5 -6.43 7.57 -6.94
C THR A 5 -5.46 7.82 -5.80
N VAL A 6 -4.59 8.81 -5.97
CA VAL A 6 -3.59 9.16 -4.96
C VAL A 6 -4.27 9.78 -3.75
N GLU A 7 -5.40 10.47 -3.96
CA GLU A 7 -6.22 11.08 -2.92
C GLU A 7 -6.72 10.02 -1.91
N ASP A 8 -7.20 8.87 -2.39
CA ASP A 8 -7.64 7.75 -1.54
C ASP A 8 -6.52 7.25 -0.61
N CYS A 9 -5.28 7.28 -1.11
CA CYS A 9 -4.11 6.87 -0.33
C CYS A 9 -3.68 7.96 0.66
N LEU A 10 -3.83 9.23 0.28
CA LEU A 10 -3.46 10.38 1.11
C LEU A 10 -4.40 10.61 2.29
N GLU A 11 -5.65 10.13 2.21
CA GLU A 11 -6.55 10.09 3.37
C GLU A 11 -6.00 9.20 4.51
N LYS A 12 -5.20 8.17 4.16
CA LYS A 12 -4.60 7.25 5.14
C LYS A 12 -3.17 7.64 5.52
N VAL A 13 -2.40 8.15 4.56
CA VAL A 13 -1.02 8.55 4.74
C VAL A 13 -0.85 10.01 4.33
N SER A 14 -0.75 10.91 5.32
CA SER A 14 -0.71 12.36 5.08
C SER A 14 0.53 12.83 4.29
N ASN A 15 1.60 12.02 4.22
CA ASN A 15 2.84 12.38 3.55
C ASN A 15 3.06 11.55 2.27
N ARG A 16 3.19 12.25 1.14
CA ARG A 16 3.40 11.66 -0.20
C ARG A 16 4.71 10.87 -0.30
N PHE A 17 5.79 11.31 0.33
CA PHE A 17 7.06 10.59 0.32
C PHE A 17 6.95 9.29 1.10
N LYS A 18 6.28 9.34 2.27
CA LYS A 18 6.00 8.13 3.06
C LYS A 18 5.13 7.15 2.30
N LEU A 19 4.11 7.62 1.61
CA LEU A 19 3.26 6.79 0.76
C LEU A 19 4.10 6.02 -0.28
N VAL A 20 5.05 6.68 -0.94
CA VAL A 20 5.95 6.04 -1.92
C VAL A 20 6.81 4.96 -1.26
N HIS A 21 7.42 5.26 -0.11
CA HIS A 21 8.23 4.29 0.63
C HIS A 21 7.42 3.09 1.12
N MET A 22 6.21 3.31 1.65
CA MET A 22 5.31 2.24 2.08
C MET A 22 4.86 1.36 0.92
N ALA A 23 4.47 1.96 -0.21
CA ALA A 23 4.08 1.21 -1.40
C ALA A 23 5.25 0.37 -1.93
N ALA A 24 6.45 0.95 -2.02
CA ALA A 24 7.65 0.23 -2.45
C ALA A 24 8.00 -0.94 -1.52
N ALA A 25 7.93 -0.73 -0.20
CA ALA A 25 8.17 -1.78 0.79
C ALA A 25 7.13 -2.91 0.67
N ARG A 26 5.85 -2.57 0.50
CA ARG A 26 4.78 -3.56 0.36
C ARG A 26 4.88 -4.37 -0.93
N VAL A 27 5.24 -3.72 -2.04
CA VAL A 27 5.48 -4.41 -3.32
C VAL A 27 6.61 -5.43 -3.21
N ARG A 28 7.68 -5.13 -2.45
CA ARG A 28 8.76 -6.10 -2.20
C ARG A 28 8.24 -7.32 -1.44
N GLN A 29 7.47 -7.12 -0.38
CA GLN A 29 6.86 -8.22 0.37
C GLN A 29 5.99 -9.13 -0.52
N ILE A 30 5.17 -8.52 -1.38
CA ILE A 30 4.35 -9.25 -2.35
C ILE A 30 5.24 -10.11 -3.26
N ARG A 31 6.32 -9.54 -3.79
CA ARG A 31 7.26 -10.24 -4.68
C ARG A 31 8.07 -11.32 -3.97
N GLU A 32 8.28 -11.19 -2.66
CA GLU A 32 8.87 -12.21 -1.80
C GLU A 32 7.89 -13.36 -1.47
N GLY A 33 6.64 -13.29 -1.93
CA GLY A 33 5.63 -14.34 -1.77
C GLY A 33 4.58 -14.03 -0.71
N SER A 34 4.50 -12.80 -0.20
CA SER A 34 3.42 -12.38 0.70
C SER A 34 2.06 -12.42 0.01
N GLU A 35 1.04 -12.91 0.73
CA GLU A 35 -0.32 -12.93 0.22
C GLU A 35 -0.91 -11.52 0.05
N TYR A 36 -1.77 -11.39 -0.95
CA TYR A 36 -2.58 -10.20 -1.17
C TYR A 36 -3.68 -10.10 -0.12
N LEU A 37 -3.71 -8.99 0.61
CA LEU A 37 -4.74 -8.68 1.59
C LEU A 37 -6.01 -8.16 0.93
N VAL A 38 -5.93 -7.73 -0.33
CA VAL A 38 -7.06 -7.24 -1.13
C VAL A 38 -7.11 -8.01 -2.44
N SER A 39 -8.26 -8.62 -2.73
CA SER A 39 -8.50 -9.30 -4.01
C SER A 39 -8.40 -8.31 -5.16
N SER A 40 -7.46 -8.56 -6.07
CA SER A 40 -7.25 -7.77 -7.28
C SER A 40 -7.06 -8.70 -8.46
N PRO A 41 -8.16 -9.17 -9.08
CA PRO A 41 -8.06 -9.96 -10.29
C PRO A 41 -7.50 -9.07 -11.40
N LYS A 42 -6.24 -9.31 -11.80
CA LYS A 42 -5.53 -8.70 -12.94
C LYS A 42 -4.89 -7.31 -12.74
N ASN A 43 -4.49 -6.93 -11.52
CA ASN A 43 -3.70 -5.71 -11.32
C ASN A 43 -2.23 -6.02 -11.03
N GLU A 44 -1.32 -5.11 -11.40
CA GLU A 44 0.09 -5.19 -11.00
C GLU A 44 0.28 -5.01 -9.49
N ASP A 45 1.35 -5.58 -8.94
CA ASP A 45 1.71 -5.54 -7.50
C ASP A 45 1.62 -4.14 -6.90
N ILE A 46 2.04 -3.12 -7.65
CA ILE A 46 2.01 -1.70 -7.24
C ILE A 46 0.58 -1.22 -7.01
N VAL A 47 -0.35 -1.58 -7.90
CA VAL A 47 -1.75 -1.19 -7.79
C VAL A 47 -2.42 -1.93 -6.63
N VAL A 48 -2.03 -3.18 -6.39
CA VAL A 48 -2.51 -3.94 -5.22
C VAL A 48 -2.01 -3.32 -3.92
N ALA A 49 -0.72 -2.97 -3.83
CA ALA A 49 -0.14 -2.33 -2.65
C ALA A 49 -0.83 -0.98 -2.34
N LEU A 50 -1.05 -0.13 -3.34
CA LEU A 50 -1.77 1.15 -3.14
C LEU A 50 -3.22 0.93 -2.68
N ARG A 51 -3.89 -0.10 -3.19
CA ARG A 51 -5.23 -0.49 -2.72
C ARG A 51 -5.24 -0.96 -1.28
N GLU A 52 -4.25 -1.74 -0.87
CA GLU A 52 -4.12 -2.18 0.52
C GLU A 52 -3.87 -1.02 1.47
N ILE A 53 -3.08 -0.01 1.03
CA ILE A 53 -2.83 1.22 1.79
C ILE A 53 -4.12 2.05 1.88
N ALA A 54 -4.84 2.28 0.79
CA ALA A 54 -6.12 3.00 0.79
C ALA A 54 -7.20 2.29 1.63
N ALA A 55 -7.21 0.96 1.61
CA ALA A 55 -8.09 0.14 2.46
C ALA A 55 -7.66 0.12 3.94
N GLY A 56 -6.52 0.72 4.30
CA GLY A 56 -5.99 0.74 5.67
C GLY A 56 -5.52 -0.62 6.18
N LYS A 57 -5.27 -1.59 5.29
CA LYS A 57 -4.76 -2.92 5.66
C LYS A 57 -3.25 -2.94 5.83
N VAL A 58 -2.55 -1.98 5.23
CA VAL A 58 -1.11 -1.77 5.40
C VAL A 58 -0.93 -0.50 6.22
N ILE A 59 -0.42 -0.68 7.43
CA ILE A 59 -0.21 0.38 8.42
C ILE A 59 1.28 0.64 8.56
N GLU A 60 1.66 1.92 8.63
CA GLU A 60 3.01 2.32 9.01
C GLU A 60 3.25 1.83 10.44
N GLN A 61 4.28 1.01 10.65
CA GLN A 61 4.79 0.77 12.00
C GLN A 61 5.39 2.11 12.44
N LYS A 62 4.60 2.91 13.18
CA LYS A 62 5.17 3.99 13.97
C LYS A 62 6.19 3.32 14.88
N GLU A 63 7.45 3.69 14.74
CA GLU A 63 8.45 3.39 15.76
C GLU A 63 7.83 3.80 17.09
N THR A 64 7.46 2.81 17.89
CA THR A 64 7.14 3.04 19.29
C THR A 64 8.43 3.55 19.89
N GLU A 65 8.49 4.86 20.11
CA GLU A 65 9.60 5.55 20.76
C GLU A 65 9.98 4.75 22.02
N LYS A 66 11.26 4.34 22.09
CA LYS A 66 11.93 3.91 23.32
C LYS A 66 12.82 5.04 23.80
#